data_AF-G0HLJ4-F1
#
_entry.id   AF-G0HLJ4-F1
#
_cell.length_a   1.000
_cell.length_b   1.000
_cell.length_c   1.000
_cell.angle_alpha   90.00
_cell.angle_beta   90.00
_cell.angle_gamma   90.00
#
_symmetry.space_group_name_H-M   'P 1'
#
loop_
_entity.id
_entity.type
_entity.pdbx_description
1 polymer ?
#
loop_
_entity_poly.entity_id
_entity_poly.type
_entity_poly.pdbx_seq_one_letter_code
_entity_poly.pdbx_strand_id
1 'polypeptide(L)'
;MPAREMRMEMFLRALLKRDFSRAKAHLEKLQKMAGSDEWGRGYGKAINGFMSAIKDNDPNALIVQLISEHDREKAEKLLEHFQGILEHEFRDEYEKGYYTAWVEFLKAYLSQKTLS
;
A
#
# COMPACT_ATOMS: atom_id res chain seq x y z
N MET A 1 14.37 4.46 7.62
CA MET A 1 13.29 3.78 6.89
C MET A 1 13.87 2.55 6.19
N PRO A 2 13.35 1.34 6.45
CA PRO A 2 13.72 0.13 5.73
C PRO A 2 13.59 0.30 4.20
N ALA A 3 14.40 -0.44 3.43
CA ALA A 3 14.47 -0.29 1.98
C ALA A 3 13.12 -0.47 1.27
N ARG A 4 12.25 -1.36 1.79
CA ARG A 4 10.93 -1.64 1.22
C ARG A 4 9.97 -0.47 1.43
N GLU A 5 9.94 0.12 2.63
CA GLU A 5 9.14 1.31 2.93
C GLU A 5 9.54 2.50 2.04
N MET A 6 10.84 2.74 1.84
CA MET A 6 11.31 3.78 0.91
C MET A 6 10.82 3.52 -0.53
N ARG A 7 10.83 2.26 -0.96
CA ARG A 7 10.32 1.88 -2.28
C ARG A 7 8.80 2.07 -2.38
N MET A 8 8.06 1.80 -1.31
CA MET A 8 6.62 2.05 -1.19
C MET A 8 6.30 3.54 -1.32
N GLU A 9 7.07 4.42 -0.68
CA GLU A 9 6.90 5.87 -0.84
C GLU A 9 7.11 6.30 -2.30
N MET A 10 8.12 5.77 -3.00
CA MET A 10 8.35 6.10 -4.40
C MET A 10 7.23 5.57 -5.31
N PHE A 11 6.72 4.37 -5.01
CA PHE A 11 5.56 3.79 -5.69
C PHE A 11 4.32 4.68 -5.53
N LEU A 12 3.97 5.04 -4.29
CA LEU A 12 2.86 5.94 -3.97
C LEU A 12 3.00 7.29 -4.68
N ARG A 13 4.18 7.93 -4.61
CA ARG A 13 4.41 9.23 -5.26
C ARG A 13 4.20 9.17 -6.78
N ALA A 14 4.58 8.06 -7.42
CA ALA A 14 4.32 7.85 -8.85
C ALA A 14 2.82 7.62 -9.13
N LEU A 15 2.13 6.85 -8.29
CA LEU A 15 0.68 6.64 -8.40
C LEU A 15 -0.12 7.95 -8.27
N LEU A 16 0.18 8.78 -7.26
CA LEU A 16 -0.49 10.06 -7.05
C LEU A 16 -0.27 11.04 -8.22
N LYS A 17 0.89 10.95 -8.88
CA LYS A 17 1.20 11.71 -10.11
C LYS A 17 0.63 11.09 -11.38
N ARG A 18 -0.09 9.96 -11.27
CA ARG A 18 -0.57 9.14 -12.39
C ARG A 18 0.53 8.71 -13.38
N ASP A 19 1.79 8.66 -12.93
CA ASP A 19 2.93 8.13 -13.69
C ASP A 19 2.96 6.60 -13.53
N PHE A 20 2.03 5.93 -14.22
CA PHE A 20 1.82 4.48 -14.07
C PHE A 20 3.00 3.66 -14.59
N SER A 21 3.79 4.20 -15.53
CA SER A 21 5.02 3.56 -16.00
C SER A 21 6.05 3.48 -14.87
N ARG A 22 6.31 4.61 -14.20
CA ARG A 22 7.22 4.66 -13.04
C ARG A 22 6.65 3.89 -11.84
N ALA A 23 5.35 3.97 -11.60
CA ALA A 23 4.69 3.21 -10.54
C ALA A 23 4.90 1.70 -10.76
N LYS A 24 4.71 1.20 -11.99
CA LYS A 24 4.96 -0.21 -12.33
C LYS A 24 6.42 -0.62 -12.05
N ALA A 25 7.39 0.20 -12.42
CA ALA A 25 8.80 -0.09 -12.15
C ALA A 25 9.13 -0.16 -10.64
N HIS A 26 8.45 0.62 -9.80
CA HIS A 26 8.58 0.52 -8.35
C HIS A 26 7.84 -0.68 -7.77
N LEU A 27 6.65 -1.00 -8.29
CA LEU A 27 5.87 -2.18 -7.94
C LEU A 27 6.66 -3.48 -8.19
N GLU A 28 7.30 -3.62 -9.35
CA GLU A 28 8.11 -4.82 -9.66
C GLU A 28 9.29 -4.98 -8.69
N LYS A 29 9.89 -3.87 -8.23
CA LYS A 29 10.94 -3.90 -7.20
C LYS A 29 10.37 -4.29 -5.84
N LEU A 30 9.20 -3.78 -5.47
CA LEU A 30 8.49 -4.16 -4.24
C LEU A 30 8.20 -5.66 -4.22
N GLN A 31 7.68 -6.23 -5.32
CA GLN A 31 7.43 -7.66 -5.43
C GLN A 31 8.70 -8.49 -5.27
N LYS A 32 9.81 -8.08 -5.92
CA LYS A 32 11.11 -8.75 -5.74
C LYS A 32 11.60 -8.71 -4.30
N MET A 33 11.41 -7.59 -3.60
CA MET A 33 11.78 -7.44 -2.20
C MET A 33 10.86 -8.24 -1.25
N ALA A 34 9.61 -8.45 -1.65
CA ALA A 34 8.63 -9.22 -0.89
C ALA A 34 8.84 -10.74 -1.03
N GLY A 35 9.48 -11.20 -2.11
CA GLY A 35 9.69 -12.62 -2.38
C GLY A 35 8.48 -13.29 -3.02
N SER A 36 8.57 -14.61 -3.21
CA SER A 36 7.54 -15.44 -3.86
C SER A 36 6.91 -16.48 -2.94
N ASP A 37 7.25 -16.45 -1.65
CA ASP A 37 6.58 -17.24 -0.63
C ASP A 37 5.14 -16.74 -0.40
N GLU A 38 4.43 -17.36 0.53
CA GLU A 38 3.03 -17.04 0.80
C GLU A 38 2.82 -15.58 1.20
N TRP A 39 3.69 -15.10 2.07
CA TRP A 39 3.75 -13.70 2.48
C TRP A 39 3.97 -12.77 1.28
N GLY A 40 4.96 -13.06 0.45
CA GLY A 40 5.26 -12.29 -0.76
C GLY A 40 4.10 -12.27 -1.76
N ARG A 41 3.36 -13.37 -1.91
CA ARG A 41 2.15 -13.44 -2.75
C ARG A 41 1.05 -12.52 -2.22
N GLY A 42 0.81 -12.51 -0.91
CA GLY A 42 -0.17 -11.63 -0.28
C GLY A 42 0.18 -10.15 -0.44
N TYR A 43 1.44 -9.81 -0.16
CA TYR A 43 1.98 -8.46 -0.36
C TYR A 43 1.83 -8.02 -1.82
N GLY A 44 2.24 -8.90 -2.75
CA GLY A 44 2.10 -8.71 -4.19
C GLY A 44 0.65 -8.46 -4.63
N LYS A 45 -0.32 -9.21 -4.07
CA LYS A 45 -1.74 -9.01 -4.37
C LYS A 45 -2.21 -7.61 -4.00
N ALA A 46 -1.86 -7.13 -2.80
CA ALA A 46 -2.26 -5.81 -2.32
C ALA A 46 -1.73 -4.69 -3.23
N ILE A 47 -0.42 -4.67 -3.51
CA ILE A 47 0.20 -3.58 -4.30
C ILE A 47 -0.27 -3.55 -5.76
N ASN A 48 -0.57 -4.71 -6.35
CA ASN A 48 -1.21 -4.76 -7.67
C ASN A 48 -2.64 -4.21 -7.60
N GLY A 49 -3.39 -4.57 -6.56
CA GLY A 49 -4.72 -4.02 -6.32
C GLY A 49 -4.70 -2.49 -6.20
N PHE A 50 -3.72 -1.92 -5.50
CA PHE A 50 -3.56 -0.47 -5.38
C PHE A 50 -3.36 0.20 -6.74
N MET A 51 -2.43 -0.35 -7.55
CA MET A 51 -2.15 0.19 -8.88
C MET A 51 -3.38 0.11 -9.78
N SER A 52 -4.07 -1.04 -9.83
CA SER A 52 -5.27 -1.23 -10.64
C SER A 52 -6.39 -0.28 -10.22
N ALA A 53 -6.73 -0.24 -8.93
CA ALA A 53 -7.81 0.60 -8.42
C ALA A 53 -7.58 2.10 -8.72
N ILE A 54 -6.37 2.61 -8.48
CA ILE A 54 -6.03 4.02 -8.74
C ILE A 54 -5.99 4.31 -10.25
N LYS A 55 -5.46 3.38 -11.06
CA LYS A 55 -5.39 3.53 -12.51
C LYS A 55 -6.78 3.61 -13.14
N ASP A 56 -7.67 2.72 -12.71
CA ASP A 56 -9.03 2.60 -13.23
C ASP A 56 -9.99 3.61 -12.57
N ASN A 57 -9.51 4.34 -11.55
CA ASN A 57 -10.28 5.30 -10.76
C ASN A 57 -11.56 4.67 -10.19
N ASP A 58 -11.44 3.46 -9.64
CA ASP A 58 -12.57 2.71 -9.07
C ASP A 58 -13.10 3.41 -7.80
N PRO A 59 -14.28 4.06 -7.84
CA PRO A 59 -14.79 4.83 -6.72
C PRO A 59 -15.21 3.95 -5.52
N ASN A 60 -15.35 2.63 -5.73
CA ASN A 60 -15.67 1.68 -4.67
C ASN A 60 -14.43 1.16 -3.95
N ALA A 61 -13.24 1.40 -4.50
CA ALA A 61 -12.00 0.96 -3.89
C ALA A 61 -11.61 1.88 -2.73
N LEU A 62 -11.38 1.29 -1.55
CA LEU A 62 -11.01 2.01 -0.33
C LEU A 62 -9.84 3.00 -0.53
N ILE A 63 -8.82 2.59 -1.28
CA ILE A 63 -7.63 3.41 -1.56
C ILE A 63 -7.97 4.65 -2.41
N VAL A 64 -8.91 4.53 -3.34
CA VAL A 64 -9.33 5.65 -4.21
C VAL A 64 -10.15 6.64 -3.40
N GLN A 65 -11.09 6.15 -2.59
CA GLN A 65 -11.87 6.99 -1.66
C GLN A 65 -10.93 7.78 -0.75
N LEU A 66 -9.99 7.09 -0.09
CA LEU A 66 -9.02 7.69 0.82
C LEU A 66 -8.22 8.83 0.18
N ILE A 67 -7.70 8.62 -1.04
CA ILE A 67 -6.91 9.61 -1.76
C ILE A 67 -7.79 10.78 -2.24
N SER A 68 -8.98 10.49 -2.77
CA SER A 68 -9.88 11.51 -3.32
C SER A 68 -10.43 12.45 -2.24
N GLU A 69 -10.76 11.90 -1.08
CA GLU A 69 -11.33 12.62 0.07
C GLU A 69 -10.24 13.33 0.89
N HIS A 70 -8.96 13.07 0.63
CA HIS A 70 -7.83 13.53 1.45
C HIS A 70 -8.01 13.18 2.94
N ASP A 71 -8.69 12.06 3.22
CA ASP A 71 -9.17 11.72 4.55
C ASP A 71 -8.04 11.11 5.39
N ARG A 72 -7.28 12.00 6.04
CA ARG A 72 -6.15 11.61 6.90
C ARG A 72 -6.60 10.90 8.17
N GLU A 73 -7.74 11.28 8.75
CA GLU A 73 -8.27 10.64 9.96
C GLU A 73 -8.65 9.18 9.67
N LYS A 74 -9.31 8.92 8.54
CA LYS A 74 -9.59 7.56 8.07
C LYS A 74 -8.31 6.79 7.77
N ALA A 75 -7.28 7.43 7.22
CA ALA A 75 -5.99 6.78 6.99
C ALA A 75 -5.32 6.33 8.31
N GLU A 76 -5.38 7.16 9.35
CA GLU A 76 -4.86 6.85 10.69
C GLU A 76 -5.65 5.69 11.32
N LYS A 77 -6.99 5.73 11.28
CA LYS A 77 -7.83 4.64 11.78
C LYS A 77 -7.59 3.31 11.06
N LEU A 78 -7.42 3.35 9.73
CA LEU A 78 -7.08 2.16 8.94
C LEU A 78 -5.69 1.63 9.28
N LEU A 79 -4.73 2.52 9.53
CA LEU A 79 -3.37 2.14 9.90
C LEU A 79 -3.40 1.38 11.23
N GLU A 80 -4.04 1.94 12.26
CA GLU A 80 -4.21 1.29 13.56
C GLU A 80 -4.93 -0.06 13.43
N HIS A 81 -6.03 -0.10 12.66
CA HIS A 81 -6.78 -1.33 12.44
C HIS A 81 -5.96 -2.42 11.77
N PHE A 82 -5.21 -2.09 10.72
CA PHE A 82 -4.38 -3.06 9.99
C PHE A 82 -3.14 -3.48 10.77
N GLN A 83 -2.59 -2.62 11.64
CA GLN A 83 -1.55 -3.00 12.58
C GLN A 83 -2.07 -3.99 13.63
N GLY A 84 -3.23 -3.71 14.25
CA GLY A 84 -3.86 -4.63 15.19
C GLY A 84 -4.17 -6.00 14.55
N ILE A 85 -4.59 -6.00 13.28
CA ILE A 85 -4.76 -7.21 12.48
C ILE A 85 -3.48 -8.08 12.39
N LEU A 86 -2.30 -7.46 12.31
CA LEU A 86 -1.01 -8.15 12.19
C LEU A 86 -0.50 -8.68 13.54
N GLU A 87 -0.98 -8.12 14.66
CA GLU A 87 -0.61 -8.54 16.02
C GLU A 87 -1.27 -9.86 16.45
N HIS A 88 -2.29 -10.34 15.73
CA HIS A 88 -2.93 -11.63 16.01
C HIS A 88 -2.02 -12.82 15.63
N GLU A 89 -1.66 -13.65 16.62
CA GLU A 89 -0.69 -14.75 16.48
C GLU A 89 -1.01 -15.79 15.38
N PHE A 90 -2.28 -16.10 15.13
CA PHE A 90 -2.71 -17.18 14.23
C PHE A 90 -3.13 -16.71 12.83
N ARG A 91 -2.51 -15.65 12.32
CA ARG A 91 -2.74 -15.17 10.95
C ARG A 91 -2.06 -16.03 9.90
N ASP A 92 -2.75 -16.23 8.79
CA ASP A 92 -2.18 -16.83 7.59
C ASP A 92 -1.07 -15.92 7.00
N GLU A 93 0.00 -16.51 6.48
CA GLU A 93 1.16 -15.76 5.96
C GLU A 93 0.78 -14.87 4.77
N TYR A 94 -0.18 -15.29 3.94
CA TYR A 94 -0.68 -14.47 2.83
C TYR A 94 -1.37 -13.22 3.37
N GLU A 95 -2.22 -13.37 4.38
CA GLU A 95 -2.89 -12.23 5.02
C GLU A 95 -1.87 -11.29 5.64
N LYS A 96 -0.85 -11.82 6.33
CA LYS A 96 0.24 -10.99 6.89
C LYS A 96 0.91 -10.16 5.80
N GLY A 97 1.23 -10.76 4.65
CA GLY A 97 1.79 -10.05 3.51
C GLY A 97 0.87 -8.95 2.98
N TYR A 98 -0.41 -9.29 2.80
CA TYR A 98 -1.43 -8.37 2.30
C TYR A 98 -1.60 -7.14 3.20
N TYR A 99 -1.77 -7.35 4.51
CA TYR A 99 -1.95 -6.26 5.47
C TYR A 99 -0.65 -5.48 5.72
N THR A 100 0.52 -6.12 5.61
CA THR A 100 1.79 -5.38 5.67
C THR A 100 1.90 -4.36 4.54
N ALA A 101 1.51 -4.71 3.31
CA ALA A 101 1.51 -3.77 2.19
C ALA A 101 0.60 -2.56 2.44
N TRP A 102 -0.58 -2.78 3.03
CA TRP A 102 -1.47 -1.70 3.44
C TRP A 102 -0.87 -0.79 4.52
N VAL A 103 -0.28 -1.37 5.57
CA VAL A 103 0.39 -0.60 6.63
C VAL A 103 1.52 0.25 6.07
N GLU A 104 2.36 -0.31 5.20
CA GLU A 104 3.44 0.44 4.55
C GLU A 104 2.90 1.54 3.63
N PHE A 105 1.83 1.27 2.88
CA PHE A 105 1.17 2.26 2.04
C PHE A 105 0.61 3.42 2.87
N LEU A 106 -0.12 3.13 3.96
CA LEU A 106 -0.73 4.15 4.82
C LEU A 106 0.31 5.00 5.53
N LYS A 107 1.41 4.39 6.01
CA LYS A 107 2.56 5.13 6.54
C LYS A 107 3.15 6.08 5.49
N ALA A 108 3.36 5.59 4.26
CA ALA A 108 3.85 6.41 3.15
C ALA A 108 2.88 7.53 2.74
N TYR A 109 1.58 7.29 2.84
CA TYR A 109 0.53 8.28 2.57
C TYR A 109 0.50 9.37 3.64
N LEU A 110 0.48 8.99 4.91
CA LEU A 110 0.48 9.90 6.05
C LEU A 110 1.77 10.73 6.15
N SER A 111 2.90 10.20 5.67
CA SER A 111 4.19 10.92 5.61
C SER A 111 4.27 11.99 4.51
N GLN A 112 3.31 12.03 3.56
CA GLN A 112 3.29 13.08 2.55
C GLN A 112 2.99 14.43 3.18
N LYS A 113 3.98 15.35 3.18
CA LYS A 113 3.87 16.71 3.71
C LYS A 113 2.98 17.66 2.89
N THR A 114 2.42 17.21 1.76
CA THR A 114 1.83 18.06 0.71
C THR A 114 0.34 17.80 0.44
N LEU A 115 -0.38 17.16 1.35
CA LEU A 115 -1.84 16.97 1.25
C LEU A 115 -2.61 17.85 2.24
N SER A 116 -1.96 18.87 2.82
CA SER A 116 -2.59 19.93 3.62
C SER A 116 -3.00 21.11 2.74
#